data_AF-A0A271J526-F1
#
_entry.id   AF-A0A271J526-F1
#
_cell.length_a   1.000
_cell.length_b   1.000
_cell.length_c   1.000
_cell.angle_alpha   90.00
_cell.angle_beta   90.00
_cell.angle_gamma   90.00
#
_symmetry.space_group_name_H-M   'P 1'
#
loop_
_entity.id
_entity.type
_entity.pdbx_description
1 polymer ?
#
loop_
_entity_poly.entity_id
_entity_poly.type
_entity_poly.pdbx_seq_one_letter_code
_entity_poly.pdbx_strand_id
1 'polypeptide(L)'
;MSFQTPVPRAVLAAALLFGPAVTLTTGCDSASGGSETGAAVTFDGRVTDDTETARRSGASVEGAVVTAASISASGGTNALAGSATTTASGSFSLESEGTTAPVRLTAESDGFFSSSVLVEAGGAARGTVRVPPMTTETDAEADVYVVVRGRSDRARVSDAVLFVTSDVATDLVLGQTTTAEVAAALDAALAAERRAAADDGAADDDIERVRDDRDEAYAQLRLSLSASANTSAALADFEEAYVEAYTEAGLTARTAARAARARALAAERFAASTSSRTAASVRTRARLFAATATAFAIEAEFEARGAASSRLATLGAARAQLVASLRAANTEAQRTAAMATYRAVVQAELSSETGVSATDLSIAAAATATARTALMASVNAASSGEAVASALATYYTAAETAVSSTVSAEAAARVVVLLSTL
;
A
#
# COMPACT_ATOMS: atom_id res chain seq x y z
N MET A 1 -23.49 -25.43 30.25
CA MET A 1 -22.67 -25.64 29.04
C MET A 1 -23.33 -24.85 27.93
N SER A 2 -22.86 -23.62 27.72
CA SER A 2 -23.43 -22.68 26.75
C SER A 2 -22.45 -22.56 25.59
N PHE A 3 -22.87 -22.99 24.40
CA PHE A 3 -22.14 -22.76 23.16
C PHE A 3 -22.63 -21.46 22.53
N GLN A 4 -21.73 -20.49 22.45
CA GLN A 4 -21.91 -19.22 21.77
C GLN A 4 -21.47 -19.44 20.31
N THR A 5 -22.41 -19.41 19.38
CA THR A 5 -22.14 -19.38 17.94
C THR A 5 -21.92 -17.93 17.49
N PRO A 6 -20.90 -17.62 16.68
CA PRO A 6 -20.79 -16.30 16.06
C PRO A 6 -21.75 -16.19 14.87
N VAL A 7 -22.52 -15.09 14.87
CA VAL A 7 -23.43 -14.67 13.80
C VAL A 7 -22.61 -14.09 12.63
N PRO A 8 -22.88 -14.44 11.36
CA PRO A 8 -22.22 -13.82 10.22
C PRO A 8 -22.79 -12.41 9.97
N ARG A 9 -21.90 -11.43 9.77
CA ARG A 9 -22.26 -10.06 9.35
C ARG A 9 -22.75 -10.09 7.90
N ALA A 10 -24.06 -10.09 7.74
CA ALA A 10 -24.72 -9.79 6.48
C ALA A 10 -24.75 -8.27 6.27
N VAL A 11 -24.31 -7.88 5.07
CA VAL A 11 -24.76 -6.77 4.23
C VAL A 11 -25.93 -5.98 4.83
N LEU A 12 -25.69 -4.72 5.20
CA LEU A 12 -26.74 -3.73 5.39
C LEU A 12 -26.45 -2.55 4.45
N ALA A 13 -26.90 -2.71 3.21
CA ALA A 13 -27.13 -1.60 2.30
C ALA A 13 -28.64 -1.48 2.07
N ALA A 14 -29.09 -0.22 1.97
CA ALA A 14 -30.41 0.25 1.55
C ALA A 14 -31.58 0.10 2.55
N ALA A 15 -31.90 1.20 3.22
CA ALA A 15 -33.20 1.87 3.08
C ALA A 15 -33.25 3.12 3.96
N LEU A 16 -33.18 4.32 3.36
CA LEU A 16 -33.87 5.50 3.89
C LEU A 16 -34.26 6.41 2.72
N LEU A 17 -35.56 6.69 2.67
CA LEU A 17 -36.33 7.30 1.59
C LEU A 17 -36.13 8.81 1.50
N PHE A 18 -36.10 9.29 0.25
CA PHE A 18 -36.62 10.57 -0.29
C PHE A 18 -36.99 11.73 0.65
N GLY A 19 -36.28 12.86 0.45
CA GLY A 19 -36.84 14.21 0.29
C GLY A 19 -36.31 15.30 1.25
N PRO A 20 -36.32 16.60 0.85
CA PRO A 20 -35.99 17.21 -0.43
C PRO A 20 -34.60 17.93 -0.37
N ALA A 21 -34.10 18.27 -1.55
CA ALA A 21 -32.88 19.07 -1.75
C ALA A 21 -32.96 20.44 -1.05
N VAL A 22 -31.98 20.70 -0.18
CA VAL A 22 -31.59 22.07 0.21
C VAL A 22 -30.26 22.36 -0.46
N THR A 23 -30.35 23.06 -1.59
CA THR A 23 -29.24 23.70 -2.27
C THR A 23 -28.73 24.83 -1.38
N LEU A 24 -27.69 24.58 -0.60
CA LEU A 24 -26.89 25.65 0.00
C LEU A 24 -25.86 26.10 -1.03
N THR A 25 -26.24 27.12 -1.80
CA THR A 25 -25.31 27.96 -2.54
C THR A 25 -24.48 28.75 -1.52
N THR A 26 -23.30 28.25 -1.15
CA THR A 26 -22.29 29.11 -0.50
C THR A 26 -21.70 30.01 -1.58
N GLY A 27 -22.12 31.27 -1.52
CA GLY A 27 -21.63 32.33 -2.38
C GLY A 27 -20.12 32.50 -2.26
N CYS A 28 -19.51 32.65 -3.43
CA CYS A 28 -18.18 33.21 -3.61
C CYS A 28 -18.23 34.68 -3.15
N ASP A 29 -17.60 35.01 -2.02
CA ASP A 29 -17.27 36.40 -1.70
C ASP A 29 -15.78 36.59 -1.95
N SER A 30 -15.48 37.34 -3.01
CA SER A 30 -14.13 37.69 -3.42
C SER A 30 -13.67 38.88 -2.60
N ALA A 31 -12.98 38.61 -1.49
CA ALA A 31 -12.27 39.62 -0.73
C ALA A 31 -10.75 39.48 -0.92
N SER A 32 -10.24 40.42 -1.71
CA SER A 32 -8.85 40.85 -1.92
C SER A 32 -7.83 40.53 -0.82
N GLY A 33 -6.73 39.91 -1.24
CA GLY A 33 -5.36 40.26 -0.83
C GLY A 33 -4.99 40.08 0.65
N GLY A 34 -4.71 38.84 1.04
CA GLY A 34 -3.96 38.52 2.25
C GLY A 34 -3.22 37.20 2.05
N SER A 35 -1.93 37.14 2.38
CA SER A 35 -1.16 35.89 2.40
C SER A 35 -1.91 34.85 3.24
N GLU A 36 -2.37 33.77 2.61
CA GLU A 36 -2.98 32.62 3.27
C GLU A 36 -1.95 31.98 4.21
N THR A 37 -1.92 32.42 5.46
CA THR A 37 -1.25 31.69 6.53
C THR A 37 -2.27 30.65 6.99
N GLY A 38 -2.05 29.38 6.67
CA GLY A 38 -2.96 28.30 7.05
C GLY A 38 -3.21 28.29 8.57
N ALA A 39 -4.42 27.90 8.99
CA ALA A 39 -4.73 27.76 10.41
C ALA A 39 -3.72 26.84 11.12
N ALA A 40 -3.37 27.14 12.36
CA ALA A 40 -2.38 26.37 13.13
C ALA A 40 -2.85 24.91 13.36
N VAL A 41 -1.88 24.01 13.43
CA VAL A 41 -2.05 22.57 13.63
C VAL A 41 -1.32 22.16 14.90
N THR A 42 -1.95 21.30 15.70
CA THR A 42 -1.30 20.72 16.88
C THR A 42 -0.87 19.29 16.58
N PHE A 43 0.42 18.98 16.67
CA PHE A 43 0.96 17.63 16.57
C PHE A 43 1.20 17.05 17.97
N ASP A 44 0.48 15.99 18.30
CA ASP A 44 0.61 15.29 19.58
C ASP A 44 1.28 13.93 19.39
N GLY A 45 2.40 13.70 20.07
CA GLY A 45 3.18 12.49 19.90
C GLY A 45 4.04 12.10 21.11
N ARG A 46 4.86 11.08 20.90
CA ARG A 46 5.85 10.59 21.87
C ARG A 46 7.15 10.25 21.16
N VAL A 47 8.26 10.58 21.80
CA VAL A 47 9.62 10.21 21.41
C VAL A 47 10.10 9.05 22.28
N THR A 48 10.60 8.01 21.63
CA THR A 48 11.14 6.81 22.29
C THR A 48 12.53 6.51 21.75
N ASP A 49 13.44 6.12 22.64
CA ASP A 49 14.72 5.53 22.27
C ASP A 49 14.51 4.03 22.12
N ASP A 50 14.34 3.59 20.88
CA ASP A 50 14.23 2.18 20.51
C ASP A 50 15.63 1.62 20.21
N THR A 51 16.43 1.42 21.25
CA THR A 51 17.57 0.51 21.18
C THR A 51 17.05 -0.94 21.15
N GLU A 52 16.89 -1.47 19.93
CA GLU A 52 16.55 -2.86 19.59
C GLU A 52 15.29 -3.48 20.27
N THR A 53 14.25 -3.72 19.45
CA THR A 53 13.31 -4.85 19.58
C THR A 53 12.10 -4.75 20.53
N ALA A 54 11.50 -3.57 20.79
CA ALA A 54 10.20 -3.54 21.45
C ALA A 54 9.31 -2.37 21.01
N ARG A 55 8.38 -2.63 20.08
CA ARG A 55 7.34 -1.71 19.57
C ARG A 55 6.42 -1.05 20.62
N ARG A 56 6.70 -1.18 21.93
CA ARG A 56 6.01 -0.49 23.03
C ARG A 56 6.88 -0.19 24.26
N SER A 57 8.19 -0.46 24.28
CA SER A 57 9.01 -0.27 25.49
C SER A 57 10.36 0.43 25.30
N GLY A 58 10.56 1.19 24.23
CA GLY A 58 11.67 2.14 24.17
C GLY A 58 11.63 3.10 25.36
N ALA A 59 12.81 3.45 25.88
CA ALA A 59 12.93 4.42 26.96
C ALA A 59 12.38 5.77 26.49
N SER A 60 11.58 6.44 27.32
CA SER A 60 11.12 7.80 27.00
C SER A 60 12.31 8.75 26.89
N VAL A 61 12.31 9.59 25.85
CA VAL A 61 13.34 10.63 25.69
C VAL A 61 12.82 11.95 26.23
N GLU A 62 13.34 12.39 27.37
CA GLU A 62 13.02 13.69 27.98
C GLU A 62 13.95 14.79 27.43
N GLY A 63 13.43 16.01 27.29
CA GLY A 63 14.24 17.18 26.95
C GLY A 63 14.59 17.33 25.46
N ALA A 64 14.15 16.43 24.59
CA ALA A 64 14.35 16.55 23.15
C ALA A 64 13.48 17.69 22.58
N VAL A 65 14.06 18.50 21.70
CA VAL A 65 13.37 19.56 20.98
C VAL A 65 12.77 18.99 19.71
N VAL A 66 11.44 19.06 19.60
CA VAL A 66 10.64 18.64 18.46
C VAL A 66 10.35 19.83 17.56
N THR A 67 10.71 19.70 16.29
CA THR A 67 10.46 20.70 15.24
C THR A 67 9.70 20.06 14.07
N ALA A 68 9.10 20.90 13.22
CA ALA A 68 8.37 20.46 12.03
C ALA A 68 8.97 21.06 10.76
N ALA A 69 8.96 20.29 9.68
CA ALA A 69 9.33 20.76 8.35
C ALA A 69 8.36 20.19 7.31
N SER A 70 7.89 21.02 6.38
CA SER A 70 7.14 20.57 5.21
C SER A 70 8.08 20.01 4.16
N ILE A 71 7.63 18.98 3.44
CA ILE A 71 8.39 18.29 2.40
C ILE A 71 7.78 18.65 1.04
N SER A 72 8.55 19.32 0.20
CA SER A 72 8.10 19.74 -1.13
C SER A 72 7.96 18.57 -2.10
N ALA A 73 7.40 18.85 -3.28
CA ALA A 73 7.34 17.88 -4.37
C ALA A 73 8.69 17.43 -4.92
N SER A 74 9.76 18.17 -4.65
CA SER A 74 11.12 17.83 -5.02
C SER A 74 11.93 17.27 -3.86
N GLY A 75 11.29 16.85 -2.77
CA GLY A 75 11.96 16.35 -1.57
C GLY A 75 12.75 17.42 -0.79
N GLY A 76 12.56 18.70 -1.09
CA GLY A 76 13.15 19.79 -0.30
C GLY A 76 12.38 19.98 1.01
N THR A 77 13.09 20.20 2.11
CA THR A 77 12.46 20.49 3.41
C THR A 77 12.44 21.99 3.69
N ASN A 78 11.29 22.51 4.11
CA ASN A 78 11.14 23.88 4.58
C ASN A 78 10.70 23.83 6.05
N ALA A 79 11.50 24.43 6.93
CA ALA A 79 11.17 24.53 8.34
C ALA A 79 9.81 25.22 8.53
N LEU A 80 8.99 24.64 9.39
CA LEU A 80 7.73 25.23 9.84
C LEU A 80 7.94 25.90 11.19
N ALA A 81 7.20 26.96 11.46
CA ALA A 81 7.19 27.64 12.74
C ALA A 81 6.75 26.71 13.87
N GLY A 82 7.28 26.97 15.08
CA GLY A 82 6.94 26.24 16.29
C GLY A 82 8.02 25.24 16.71
N SER A 83 8.06 24.97 18.01
CA SER A 83 8.86 23.87 18.60
C SER A 83 8.23 23.44 19.91
N ALA A 84 8.48 22.21 20.32
CA ALA A 84 8.05 21.68 21.61
C ALA A 84 9.18 20.89 22.26
N THR A 85 9.25 20.86 23.59
CA THR A 85 10.22 20.03 24.31
C THR A 85 9.50 18.80 24.88
N THR A 86 10.10 17.63 24.75
CA THR A 86 9.53 16.40 25.30
C THR A 86 9.56 16.41 26.83
N THR A 87 8.47 15.94 27.42
CA THR A 87 8.34 15.72 28.87
C THR A 87 9.10 14.47 29.33
N ALA A 88 9.14 14.21 30.65
CA ALA A 88 9.70 12.97 31.23
C ALA A 88 9.08 11.67 30.66
N SER A 89 7.82 11.70 30.20
CA SER A 89 7.19 10.56 29.52
C SER A 89 7.56 10.46 28.04
N GLY A 90 8.41 11.35 27.52
CA GLY A 90 8.75 11.49 26.11
C GLY A 90 7.64 12.14 25.28
N SER A 91 6.57 12.61 25.91
CA SER A 91 5.41 13.19 25.22
C SER A 91 5.67 14.63 24.81
N PHE A 92 5.16 15.04 23.65
CA PHE A 92 5.18 16.42 23.16
C PHE A 92 3.81 16.83 22.60
N SER A 93 3.56 18.14 22.59
CA SER A 93 2.46 18.78 21.88
C SER A 93 3.02 20.01 21.18
N LEU A 94 3.09 19.97 19.85
CA LEU A 94 3.70 20.98 19.00
C LEU A 94 2.62 21.73 18.23
N GLU A 95 2.46 23.02 18.49
CA GLU A 95 1.68 23.90 17.61
C GLU A 95 2.59 24.41 16.47
N SER A 96 2.16 24.20 15.23
CA SER A 96 2.90 24.60 14.04
C SER A 96 1.97 25.19 12.98
N GLU A 97 2.55 25.90 12.02
CA GLU A 97 1.81 26.47 10.89
C GLU A 97 1.20 25.36 10.00
N GLY A 98 -0.03 25.61 9.55
CA GLY A 98 -0.76 24.67 8.71
C GLY A 98 -0.18 24.57 7.31
N THR A 99 -0.15 23.35 6.77
CA THR A 99 0.32 23.06 5.42
C THR A 99 -0.55 21.96 4.79
N THR A 100 -0.46 21.81 3.47
CA THR A 100 -1.04 20.68 2.72
C THR A 100 0.04 19.72 2.23
N ALA A 101 1.31 20.06 2.42
CA ALA A 101 2.44 19.22 2.08
C ALA A 101 2.79 18.28 3.25
N PRO A 102 3.24 17.03 2.99
CA PRO A 102 3.65 16.11 4.04
C PRO A 102 4.69 16.74 4.98
N VAL A 103 4.59 16.42 6.27
CA VAL A 103 5.40 17.01 7.34
C VAL A 103 6.35 15.95 7.90
N ARG A 104 7.64 16.30 8.01
CA ARG A 104 8.61 15.60 8.85
C ARG A 104 8.63 16.28 10.21
N LEU A 105 8.36 15.51 11.26
CA LEU A 105 8.67 15.94 12.62
C LEU A 105 10.02 15.36 13.01
N THR A 106 10.90 16.18 13.57
CA THR A 106 12.24 15.78 14.01
C THR A 106 12.42 16.13 15.48
N ALA A 107 12.81 15.16 16.31
CA ALA A 107 13.17 15.34 17.70
C ALA A 107 14.68 15.23 17.90
N GLU A 108 15.32 16.24 18.49
CA GLU A 108 16.78 16.28 18.70
C GLU A 108 17.15 16.61 20.15
N SER A 109 18.23 16.02 20.67
CA SER A 109 18.80 16.36 21.99
C SER A 109 20.32 16.40 21.94
N ASP A 110 20.91 17.53 22.36
CA ASP A 110 22.35 17.80 22.64
C ASP A 110 23.38 17.08 21.73
N GLY A 111 23.02 16.81 20.46
CA GLY A 111 23.88 16.15 19.47
C GLY A 111 24.02 14.63 19.59
N PHE A 112 23.32 13.96 20.53
CA PHE A 112 23.43 12.51 20.75
C PHE A 112 22.17 11.72 20.38
N PHE A 113 21.06 12.41 20.13
CA PHE A 113 19.79 11.80 19.75
C PHE A 113 19.15 12.61 18.61
N SER A 114 18.71 11.89 17.57
CA SER A 114 17.83 12.41 16.53
C SER A 114 16.85 11.31 16.14
N SER A 115 15.58 11.65 15.98
CA SER A 115 14.57 10.72 15.46
C SER A 115 13.48 11.47 14.72
N SER A 116 12.94 10.83 13.70
CA SER A 116 11.97 11.44 12.79
C SER A 116 10.73 10.59 12.59
N VAL A 117 9.65 11.25 12.16
CA VAL A 117 8.41 10.59 11.73
C VAL A 117 7.71 11.41 10.67
N LEU A 118 7.06 10.72 9.73
CA LEU A 118 6.24 11.34 8.70
C LEU A 118 4.80 11.51 9.18
N VAL A 119 4.21 12.62 8.77
CA VAL A 119 2.82 12.93 9.01
C VAL A 119 2.24 13.49 7.72
N GLU A 120 1.15 12.91 7.25
CA GLU A 120 0.39 13.51 6.16
C GLU A 120 -0.26 14.80 6.65
N ALA A 121 -0.12 15.84 5.83
CA ALA A 121 -0.90 17.04 5.99
C ALA A 121 -2.18 16.86 5.17
N GLY A 122 -3.19 16.23 5.77
CA GLY A 122 -4.53 16.18 5.17
C GLY A 122 -4.97 17.60 4.81
N GLY A 123 -5.56 17.78 3.61
CA GLY A 123 -5.70 19.04 2.86
C GLY A 123 -6.37 20.26 3.53
N ALA A 124 -6.63 20.23 4.83
CA ALA A 124 -6.83 21.39 5.68
C ALA A 124 -6.68 20.92 7.14
N ALA A 125 -5.45 20.75 7.64
CA ALA A 125 -5.24 20.39 9.04
C ALA A 125 -5.84 21.49 9.95
N ARG A 126 -7.06 21.25 10.42
CA ARG A 126 -7.76 22.01 11.45
C ARG A 126 -7.81 21.09 12.67
N GLY A 127 -7.03 21.40 13.70
CA GLY A 127 -7.06 20.69 14.99
C GLY A 127 -5.82 19.85 15.29
N THR A 128 -6.03 18.77 16.04
CA THR A 128 -4.97 17.94 16.61
C THR A 128 -4.68 16.70 15.76
N VAL A 129 -3.43 16.55 15.34
CA VAL A 129 -2.91 15.44 14.56
C VAL A 129 -2.12 14.52 15.48
N ARG A 130 -2.58 13.26 15.62
CA ARG A 130 -1.89 12.26 16.43
C ARG A 130 -0.72 11.64 15.67
N VAL A 131 0.47 11.78 16.20
CA VAL A 131 1.72 11.32 15.59
C VAL A 131 2.06 9.92 16.10
N PRO A 132 2.49 8.99 15.23
CA PRO A 132 3.08 7.72 15.67
C PRO A 132 4.27 7.95 16.62
N PRO A 133 4.62 6.99 17.49
CA PRO A 133 5.88 7.05 18.21
C PRO A 133 7.05 7.18 17.24
N MET A 134 8.01 8.05 17.55
CA MET A 134 9.26 8.14 16.80
C MET A 134 10.14 6.95 17.14
N THR A 135 10.47 6.15 16.13
CA THR A 135 11.24 4.90 16.21
C THR A 135 12.28 4.85 15.09
N THR A 136 13.18 3.87 15.11
CA THR A 136 14.10 3.63 13.98
C THR A 136 13.35 3.37 12.66
N GLU A 137 12.19 2.71 12.71
CA GLU A 137 11.36 2.43 11.53
C GLU A 137 10.78 3.73 10.96
N THR A 138 10.21 4.60 11.78
CA THR A 138 9.64 5.89 11.31
C THR A 138 10.71 6.89 10.86
N ASP A 139 11.91 6.81 11.44
CA ASP A 139 13.06 7.62 11.02
C ASP A 139 13.53 7.20 9.63
N ALA A 140 13.68 5.88 9.42
CA ALA A 140 13.99 5.32 8.11
C ALA A 140 12.89 5.62 7.06
N GLU A 141 11.61 5.54 7.44
CA GLU A 141 10.49 5.94 6.58
C GLU A 141 10.64 7.40 6.14
N ALA A 142 10.93 8.31 7.08
CA ALA A 142 11.09 9.74 6.81
C ALA A 142 12.26 10.03 5.87
N ASP A 143 13.42 9.42 6.12
CA ASP A 143 14.61 9.60 5.29
C ASP A 143 14.42 9.04 3.88
N VAL A 144 13.87 7.83 3.76
CA VAL A 144 13.57 7.23 2.45
C VAL A 144 12.54 8.08 1.70
N TYR A 145 11.49 8.55 2.37
CA TYR A 145 10.45 9.39 1.76
C TYR A 145 11.01 10.67 1.16
N VAL A 146 11.84 11.41 1.91
CA VAL A 146 12.47 12.65 1.42
C VAL A 146 13.33 12.36 0.18
N VAL A 147 14.12 11.30 0.20
CA VAL A 147 14.99 10.94 -0.93
C VAL A 147 14.16 10.51 -2.15
N VAL A 148 13.10 9.71 -1.98
CA VAL A 148 12.26 9.29 -3.11
C VAL A 148 11.47 10.48 -3.70
N ARG A 149 11.00 11.42 -2.87
CA ARG A 149 10.41 12.69 -3.33
C ARG A 149 11.39 13.54 -4.12
N GLY A 150 12.67 13.50 -3.77
CA GLY A 150 13.76 14.12 -4.53
C GLY A 150 13.95 13.53 -5.94
N ARG A 151 13.47 12.31 -6.18
CA ARG A 151 13.54 11.62 -7.48
C ARG A 151 12.29 11.82 -8.31
N SER A 152 11.13 11.74 -7.67
CA SER A 152 9.85 12.01 -8.32
C SER A 152 8.77 12.46 -7.32
N ASP A 153 7.81 13.22 -7.84
CA ASP A 153 6.62 13.66 -7.11
C ASP A 153 5.56 12.56 -6.93
N ARG A 154 5.88 11.31 -7.28
CA ARG A 154 4.93 10.18 -7.27
C ARG A 154 4.73 9.59 -5.89
N ALA A 155 5.78 9.59 -5.07
CA ALA A 155 5.77 8.92 -3.78
C ALA A 155 4.87 9.66 -2.79
N ARG A 156 4.14 8.88 -1.99
CA ARG A 156 3.33 9.32 -0.86
C ARG A 156 3.88 8.80 0.46
N VAL A 157 3.37 9.33 1.57
CA VAL A 157 3.78 8.86 2.91
C VAL A 157 3.35 7.40 3.10
N SER A 158 2.13 7.07 2.65
CA SER A 158 1.60 5.71 2.64
C SER A 158 2.52 4.70 1.91
N ASP A 159 3.21 5.12 0.84
CA ASP A 159 4.19 4.28 0.12
C ASP A 159 5.43 3.96 0.97
N ALA A 160 5.97 4.95 1.68
CA ALA A 160 7.14 4.76 2.54
C ALA A 160 6.81 3.80 3.68
N VAL A 161 5.66 4.00 4.33
CA VAL A 161 5.16 3.16 5.44
C VAL A 161 4.91 1.71 4.99
N LEU A 162 4.42 1.51 3.77
CA LEU A 162 4.15 0.15 3.27
C LEU A 162 5.43 -0.64 3.00
N PHE A 163 6.52 0.02 2.57
CA PHE A 163 7.73 -0.65 2.07
C PHE A 163 8.96 -0.55 2.98
N VAL A 164 9.07 0.49 3.80
CA VAL A 164 10.17 0.67 4.75
C VAL A 164 9.79 0.00 6.06
N THR A 165 10.09 -1.29 6.15
CA THR A 165 9.82 -2.07 7.37
C THR A 165 10.98 -1.96 8.36
N SER A 166 10.77 -2.47 9.58
CA SER A 166 11.83 -2.67 10.58
C SER A 166 13.11 -3.36 10.03
N ASP A 167 12.99 -4.30 9.09
CA ASP A 167 14.14 -4.96 8.46
C ASP A 167 14.94 -4.00 7.59
N VAL A 168 14.25 -3.13 6.83
CA VAL A 168 14.86 -2.09 6.00
C VAL A 168 15.53 -1.05 6.89
N ALA A 169 14.83 -0.60 7.94
CA ALA A 169 15.35 0.35 8.92
C ALA A 169 16.61 -0.18 9.61
N THR A 170 16.61 -1.46 10.01
CA THR A 170 17.78 -2.11 10.60
C THR A 170 18.97 -2.11 9.66
N ASP A 171 18.78 -2.47 8.39
CA ASP A 171 19.87 -2.51 7.42
C ASP A 171 20.39 -1.12 7.03
N LEU A 172 19.55 -0.08 7.07
CA LEU A 172 19.96 1.32 6.91
C LEU A 172 20.86 1.75 8.08
N VAL A 173 20.45 1.48 9.31
CA VAL A 173 21.25 1.79 10.52
C VAL A 173 22.58 1.04 10.51
N LEU A 174 22.58 -0.22 10.10
CA LEU A 174 23.79 -1.05 9.99
C LEU A 174 24.64 -0.75 8.74
N GLY A 175 24.22 0.19 7.88
CA GLY A 175 24.91 0.54 6.64
C GLY A 175 25.00 -0.61 5.62
N GLN A 176 24.12 -1.62 5.72
CA GLN A 176 24.05 -2.75 4.78
C GLN A 176 23.33 -2.40 3.48
N THR A 177 22.53 -1.33 3.51
CA THR A 177 21.97 -0.66 2.33
C THR A 177 21.93 0.84 2.59
N THR A 178 21.66 1.62 1.56
CA THR A 178 21.55 3.08 1.66
C THR A 178 20.12 3.56 1.38
N THR A 179 19.76 4.70 1.97
CA THR A 179 18.48 5.37 1.72
C THR A 179 18.25 5.61 0.22
N ALA A 180 19.31 5.93 -0.53
CA ALA A 180 19.26 6.15 -1.97
C ALA A 180 18.92 4.87 -2.76
N GLU A 181 19.44 3.71 -2.35
CA GLU A 181 19.11 2.42 -2.99
C GLU A 181 17.66 2.03 -2.74
N VAL A 182 17.18 2.17 -1.50
CA VAL A 182 15.79 1.89 -1.14
C VAL A 182 14.84 2.84 -1.88
N ALA A 183 15.14 4.14 -1.88
CA ALA A 183 14.36 5.15 -2.59
C ALA A 183 14.33 4.92 -4.11
N ALA A 184 15.45 4.49 -4.72
CA ALA A 184 15.48 4.15 -6.13
C ALA A 184 14.61 2.94 -6.46
N ALA A 185 14.61 1.91 -5.61
CA ALA A 185 13.74 0.76 -5.77
C ALA A 185 12.25 1.13 -5.64
N LEU A 186 11.91 1.98 -4.67
CA LEU A 186 10.54 2.48 -4.48
C LEU A 186 10.07 3.34 -5.65
N ASP A 187 10.89 4.29 -6.12
CA ASP A 187 10.60 5.13 -7.29
C ASP A 187 10.31 4.28 -8.54
N ALA A 188 11.14 3.28 -8.80
CA ALA A 188 10.94 2.37 -9.93
C ALA A 188 9.66 1.53 -9.76
N ALA A 189 9.34 1.08 -8.54
CA ALA A 189 8.10 0.35 -8.27
C ALA A 189 6.86 1.22 -8.54
N LEU A 190 6.89 2.48 -8.10
CA LEU A 190 5.81 3.46 -8.31
C LEU A 190 5.64 3.82 -9.80
N ALA A 191 6.75 3.98 -10.52
CA ALA A 191 6.70 4.22 -11.96
C ALA A 191 6.08 3.04 -12.71
N ALA A 192 6.42 1.80 -12.34
CA ALA A 192 5.84 0.60 -12.93
C ALA A 192 4.34 0.50 -12.68
N GLU A 193 3.92 0.76 -11.44
CA GLU A 193 2.51 0.75 -11.04
C GLU A 193 1.68 1.78 -11.84
N ARG A 194 2.10 3.05 -11.83
CA ARG A 194 1.42 4.12 -12.56
C ARG A 194 1.32 3.80 -14.05
N ARG A 195 2.43 3.35 -14.65
CA ARG A 195 2.48 3.04 -16.08
C ARG A 195 1.53 1.89 -16.44
N ALA A 196 1.47 0.85 -15.60
CA ALA A 196 0.58 -0.29 -15.81
C ALA A 196 -0.90 0.05 -15.60
N ALA A 197 -1.23 0.93 -14.65
CA ALA A 197 -2.59 1.46 -14.52
C ALA A 197 -3.00 2.26 -15.76
N ALA A 198 -2.11 3.12 -16.26
CA ALA A 198 -2.35 3.89 -17.48
C ALA A 198 -2.47 3.02 -18.74
N ASP A 199 -1.68 1.94 -18.86
CA ASP A 199 -1.83 0.93 -19.93
C ASP A 199 -3.20 0.25 -19.92
N ASP A 200 -3.82 0.15 -18.75
CA ASP A 200 -5.16 -0.41 -18.57
C ASP A 200 -6.28 0.63 -18.68
N GLY A 201 -5.93 1.87 -19.06
CA GLY A 201 -6.88 2.95 -19.35
C GLY A 201 -7.21 3.87 -18.18
N ALA A 202 -6.50 3.79 -17.04
CA ALA A 202 -6.68 4.74 -15.95
C ALA A 202 -6.23 6.15 -16.36
N ALA A 203 -7.07 7.16 -16.11
CA ALA A 203 -6.69 8.56 -16.29
C ALA A 203 -5.73 9.01 -15.17
N ASP A 204 -4.92 10.04 -15.43
CA ASP A 204 -3.99 10.59 -14.43
C ASP A 204 -4.73 11.06 -13.16
N ASP A 205 -5.93 11.65 -13.32
CA ASP A 205 -6.77 12.09 -12.19
C ASP A 205 -7.28 10.92 -11.34
N ASP A 206 -7.54 9.76 -11.95
CA ASP A 206 -7.94 8.55 -11.20
C ASP A 206 -6.75 7.98 -10.43
N ILE A 207 -5.57 7.96 -11.04
CA ILE A 207 -4.33 7.53 -10.38
C ILE A 207 -3.99 8.45 -9.20
N GLU A 208 -4.23 9.75 -9.33
CA GLU A 208 -4.05 10.69 -8.24
C GLU A 208 -5.08 10.47 -7.13
N ARG A 209 -6.35 10.20 -7.46
CA ARG A 209 -7.36 9.83 -6.47
C ARG A 209 -7.00 8.54 -5.71
N VAL A 210 -6.47 7.53 -6.39
CA VAL A 210 -5.94 6.31 -5.74
C VAL A 210 -4.88 6.65 -4.69
N ARG A 211 -4.03 7.64 -4.95
CA ARG A 211 -2.99 8.06 -4.00
C ARG A 211 -3.58 8.79 -2.81
N ASP A 212 -4.56 9.65 -3.04
CA ASP A 212 -5.25 10.36 -1.97
C ASP A 212 -6.03 9.38 -1.06
N ASP A 213 -6.69 8.38 -1.64
CA ASP A 213 -7.41 7.33 -0.89
C ASP A 213 -6.45 6.45 -0.06
N ARG A 214 -5.22 6.20 -0.54
CA ARG A 214 -4.18 5.50 0.22
C ARG A 214 -3.63 6.30 1.39
N ASP A 215 -3.53 7.61 1.22
CA ASP A 215 -3.14 8.52 2.29
C ASP A 215 -4.25 8.55 3.36
N GLU A 216 -5.53 8.60 2.97
CA GLU A 216 -6.65 8.42 3.91
C GLU A 216 -6.58 7.07 4.64
N ALA A 217 -6.26 5.97 3.94
CA ALA A 217 -6.05 4.66 4.59
C ALA A 217 -4.91 4.71 5.63
N TYR A 218 -3.83 5.45 5.38
CA TYR A 218 -2.75 5.66 6.35
C TYR A 218 -3.20 6.54 7.53
N ALA A 219 -4.02 7.57 7.30
CA ALA A 219 -4.62 8.34 8.37
C ALA A 219 -5.48 7.45 9.29
N GLN A 220 -6.27 6.53 8.73
CA GLN A 220 -7.06 5.56 9.49
C GLN A 220 -6.18 4.55 10.26
N LEU A 221 -5.07 4.09 9.66
CA LEU A 221 -4.08 3.26 10.36
C LEU A 221 -3.58 3.98 11.62
N ARG A 222 -3.21 5.26 11.50
CA ARG A 222 -2.68 6.04 12.63
C ARG A 222 -3.71 6.21 13.74
N LEU A 223 -4.95 6.52 13.39
CA LEU A 223 -6.05 6.58 14.35
C LEU A 223 -6.22 5.23 15.07
N SER A 224 -6.21 4.13 14.32
CA SER A 224 -6.32 2.77 14.85
C SER A 224 -5.16 2.40 15.77
N LEU A 225 -3.93 2.73 15.41
CA LEU A 225 -2.73 2.48 16.24
C LEU A 225 -2.73 3.32 17.53
N SER A 226 -3.31 4.52 17.49
CA SER A 226 -3.46 5.37 18.67
C SER A 226 -4.56 4.91 19.62
N ALA A 227 -5.62 4.30 19.09
CA ALA A 227 -6.79 3.85 19.85
C ALA A 227 -6.69 2.39 20.32
N SER A 228 -5.91 1.53 19.65
CA SER A 228 -5.93 0.08 19.81
C SER A 228 -4.63 -0.50 20.37
N ALA A 229 -4.77 -1.57 21.18
CA ALA A 229 -3.66 -2.44 21.55
C ALA A 229 -3.28 -3.43 20.41
N ASN A 230 -4.13 -3.65 19.40
CA ASN A 230 -3.93 -4.67 18.37
C ASN A 230 -3.37 -4.10 17.06
N THR A 231 -2.07 -3.87 17.04
CA THR A 231 -1.30 -3.35 15.89
C THR A 231 -1.43 -4.22 14.65
N SER A 232 -1.50 -5.55 14.81
CA SER A 232 -1.55 -6.48 13.68
C SER A 232 -2.87 -6.41 12.90
N ALA A 233 -3.99 -6.18 13.60
CA ALA A 233 -5.28 -5.98 12.94
C ALA A 233 -5.31 -4.65 12.18
N ALA A 234 -4.90 -3.56 12.82
CA ALA A 234 -4.85 -2.23 12.19
C ALA A 234 -3.99 -2.22 10.92
N LEU A 235 -2.83 -2.89 10.95
CA LEU A 235 -1.97 -3.01 9.77
C LEU A 235 -2.61 -3.86 8.67
N ALA A 236 -3.35 -4.92 9.04
CA ALA A 236 -4.05 -5.74 8.05
C ALA A 236 -5.17 -4.95 7.35
N ASP A 237 -5.92 -4.15 8.10
CA ASP A 237 -6.98 -3.29 7.57
C ASP A 237 -6.39 -2.21 6.64
N PHE A 238 -5.25 -1.61 7.02
CA PHE A 238 -4.51 -0.68 6.17
C PHE A 238 -4.08 -1.31 4.84
N GLU A 239 -3.48 -2.50 4.87
CA GLU A 239 -3.02 -3.18 3.65
C GLU A 239 -4.17 -3.53 2.70
N GLU A 240 -5.35 -3.83 3.23
CA GLU A 240 -6.57 -4.08 2.44
C GLU A 240 -7.10 -2.78 1.83
N ALA A 241 -7.31 -1.74 2.65
CA ALA A 241 -7.75 -0.42 2.20
C ALA A 241 -6.80 0.19 1.15
N TYR A 242 -5.50 -0.02 1.29
CA TYR A 242 -4.49 0.43 0.34
C TYR A 242 -4.67 -0.16 -1.07
N VAL A 243 -5.21 -1.39 -1.17
CA VAL A 243 -5.56 -2.03 -2.43
C VAL A 243 -6.92 -1.55 -2.93
N GLU A 244 -7.91 -1.42 -2.03
CA GLU A 244 -9.28 -0.98 -2.33
C GLU A 244 -9.34 0.47 -2.84
N ALA A 245 -8.33 1.30 -2.55
CA ALA A 245 -8.16 2.63 -3.10
C ALA A 245 -8.32 2.70 -4.63
N TYR A 246 -7.96 1.65 -5.37
CA TYR A 246 -8.26 1.57 -6.81
C TYR A 246 -9.74 1.59 -7.12
N THR A 247 -10.50 0.74 -6.43
CA THR A 247 -11.94 0.64 -6.63
C THR A 247 -12.69 1.84 -6.09
N GLU A 248 -12.23 2.44 -4.99
CA GLU A 248 -12.76 3.71 -4.45
C GLU A 248 -12.54 4.86 -5.44
N ALA A 249 -11.39 4.87 -6.12
CA ALA A 249 -11.10 5.84 -7.16
C ALA A 249 -11.89 5.63 -8.47
N GLY A 250 -12.70 4.57 -8.57
CA GLY A 250 -13.51 4.24 -9.74
C GLY A 250 -12.81 3.35 -10.78
N LEU A 251 -11.61 2.84 -10.48
CA LEU A 251 -10.87 1.92 -11.34
C LEU A 251 -11.31 0.47 -11.11
N THR A 252 -11.06 -0.38 -12.10
CA THR A 252 -11.44 -1.79 -12.00
C THR A 252 -10.47 -2.55 -11.10
N ALA A 253 -10.94 -3.60 -10.43
CA ALA A 253 -10.07 -4.50 -9.68
C ALA A 253 -9.00 -5.16 -10.57
N ARG A 254 -9.26 -5.32 -11.88
CA ARG A 254 -8.25 -5.80 -12.84
C ARG A 254 -7.11 -4.80 -13.01
N THR A 255 -7.44 -3.50 -13.12
CA THR A 255 -6.46 -2.42 -13.17
C THR A 255 -5.59 -2.43 -11.92
N ALA A 256 -6.21 -2.58 -10.74
CA ALA A 256 -5.50 -2.73 -9.47
C ALA A 256 -4.53 -3.92 -9.49
N ALA A 257 -4.98 -5.11 -9.93
CA ALA A 257 -4.14 -6.30 -10.02
C ALA A 257 -2.96 -6.15 -10.98
N ARG A 258 -3.18 -5.54 -12.15
CA ARG A 258 -2.12 -5.26 -13.15
C ARG A 258 -1.08 -4.29 -12.60
N ALA A 259 -1.55 -3.19 -12.00
CA ALA A 259 -0.68 -2.17 -11.41
C ALA A 259 0.12 -2.74 -10.22
N ALA A 260 -0.53 -3.50 -9.34
CA ALA A 260 0.11 -4.15 -8.20
C ALA A 260 1.14 -5.20 -8.64
N ARG A 261 0.86 -5.96 -9.70
CA ARG A 261 1.82 -6.91 -10.28
C ARG A 261 3.03 -6.18 -10.88
N ALA A 262 2.83 -5.07 -11.59
CA ALA A 262 3.93 -4.27 -12.11
C ALA A 262 4.80 -3.72 -10.98
N ARG A 263 4.16 -3.19 -9.92
CA ARG A 263 4.85 -2.73 -8.69
C ARG A 263 5.71 -3.84 -8.09
N ALA A 264 5.15 -5.04 -7.95
CA ALA A 264 5.85 -6.18 -7.37
C ALA A 264 7.07 -6.61 -8.21
N LEU A 265 6.92 -6.72 -9.52
CA LEU A 265 8.02 -7.09 -10.41
C LEU A 265 9.15 -6.05 -10.39
N ALA A 266 8.80 -4.76 -10.39
CA ALA A 266 9.77 -3.68 -10.32
C ALA A 266 10.45 -3.63 -8.94
N ALA A 267 9.70 -3.73 -7.85
CA ALA A 267 10.25 -3.79 -6.51
C ALA A 267 11.24 -4.96 -6.36
N GLU A 268 10.90 -6.15 -6.86
CA GLU A 268 11.80 -7.30 -6.84
C GLU A 268 13.07 -7.10 -7.66
N ARG A 269 12.95 -6.46 -8.84
CA ARG A 269 14.07 -6.21 -9.75
C ARG A 269 15.03 -5.15 -9.21
N PHE A 270 14.51 -4.07 -8.65
CA PHE A 270 15.31 -2.92 -8.24
C PHE A 270 15.76 -3.00 -6.78
N ALA A 271 15.06 -3.76 -5.92
CA ALA A 271 15.58 -4.06 -4.58
C ALA A 271 16.74 -5.08 -4.61
N ALA A 272 17.01 -5.73 -5.75
CA ALA A 272 18.10 -6.69 -5.86
C ALA A 272 19.51 -6.11 -5.63
N SER A 273 19.68 -4.78 -5.71
CA SER A 273 20.93 -4.08 -5.38
C SER A 273 21.05 -3.72 -3.89
N THR A 274 19.99 -3.89 -3.10
CA THR A 274 20.02 -3.70 -1.64
C THR A 274 20.58 -4.94 -0.95
N SER A 275 20.68 -4.91 0.38
CA SER A 275 21.00 -6.09 1.17
C SER A 275 19.99 -7.23 0.91
N SER A 276 20.39 -8.48 1.15
CA SER A 276 19.50 -9.63 0.97
C SER A 276 18.26 -9.60 1.86
N ARG A 277 18.39 -9.05 3.08
CA ARG A 277 17.28 -8.87 4.02
C ARG A 277 16.32 -7.77 3.57
N THR A 278 16.83 -6.60 3.18
CA THR A 278 16.02 -5.51 2.60
C THR A 278 15.30 -5.99 1.34
N ALA A 279 16.00 -6.64 0.41
CA ALA A 279 15.42 -7.19 -0.80
C ALA A 279 14.30 -8.21 -0.50
N ALA A 280 14.48 -9.07 0.51
CA ALA A 280 13.48 -10.04 0.93
C ALA A 280 12.25 -9.37 1.58
N SER A 281 12.45 -8.32 2.39
CA SER A 281 11.38 -7.56 3.02
C SER A 281 10.52 -6.83 1.97
N VAL A 282 11.16 -6.04 1.10
CA VAL A 282 10.51 -5.31 0.00
C VAL A 282 9.75 -6.26 -0.91
N ARG A 283 10.36 -7.39 -1.30
CA ARG A 283 9.70 -8.44 -2.09
C ARG A 283 8.47 -8.99 -1.38
N THR A 284 8.55 -9.27 -0.08
CA THR A 284 7.43 -9.84 0.68
C THR A 284 6.25 -8.86 0.70
N ARG A 285 6.50 -7.58 0.97
CA ARG A 285 5.48 -6.52 0.92
C ARG A 285 4.86 -6.37 -0.47
N ALA A 286 5.68 -6.30 -1.50
CA ALA A 286 5.20 -6.13 -2.87
C ALA A 286 4.35 -7.32 -3.34
N ARG A 287 4.74 -8.55 -2.99
CA ARG A 287 3.98 -9.76 -3.30
C ARG A 287 2.67 -9.86 -2.53
N LEU A 288 2.64 -9.44 -1.27
CA LEU A 288 1.42 -9.40 -0.48
C LEU A 288 0.40 -8.45 -1.12
N PHE A 289 0.85 -7.26 -1.52
CA PHE A 289 0.05 -6.27 -2.24
C PHE A 289 -0.50 -6.85 -3.57
N ALA A 290 0.38 -7.41 -4.41
CA ALA A 290 -0.03 -8.01 -5.68
C ALA A 290 -0.99 -9.19 -5.52
N ALA A 291 -0.74 -10.08 -4.54
CA ALA A 291 -1.62 -11.22 -4.27
C ALA A 291 -3.02 -10.78 -3.83
N THR A 292 -3.10 -9.75 -2.98
CA THR A 292 -4.37 -9.19 -2.50
C THR A 292 -5.16 -8.54 -3.64
N ALA A 293 -4.50 -7.70 -4.45
CA ALA A 293 -5.12 -7.07 -5.62
C ALA A 293 -5.61 -8.10 -6.65
N THR A 294 -4.80 -9.13 -6.93
CA THR A 294 -5.22 -10.23 -7.83
C THR A 294 -6.39 -11.02 -7.26
N ALA A 295 -6.46 -11.23 -5.95
CA ALA A 295 -7.58 -11.93 -5.32
C ALA A 295 -8.89 -11.12 -5.45
N PHE A 296 -8.84 -9.81 -5.17
CA PHE A 296 -9.99 -8.93 -5.41
C PHE A 296 -10.42 -8.89 -6.88
N ALA A 297 -9.47 -8.86 -7.81
CA ALA A 297 -9.78 -8.94 -9.24
C ALA A 297 -10.51 -10.24 -9.59
N ILE A 298 -10.10 -11.38 -9.02
CA ILE A 298 -10.78 -12.65 -9.20
C ILE A 298 -12.19 -12.60 -8.62
N GLU A 299 -12.36 -12.11 -7.38
CA GLU A 299 -13.68 -11.99 -6.75
C GLU A 299 -14.63 -11.13 -7.59
N ALA A 300 -14.17 -9.97 -8.07
CA ALA A 300 -14.93 -9.09 -8.96
C ALA A 300 -15.32 -9.76 -10.29
N GLU A 301 -14.45 -10.60 -10.84
CA GLU A 301 -14.76 -11.40 -12.04
C GLU A 301 -15.87 -12.42 -11.77
N PHE A 302 -15.91 -13.06 -10.59
CA PHE A 302 -17.00 -13.96 -10.20
C PHE A 302 -18.30 -13.19 -9.95
N GLU A 303 -18.22 -12.05 -9.28
CA GLU A 303 -19.39 -11.20 -9.03
C GLU A 303 -20.02 -10.71 -10.33
N ALA A 304 -19.21 -10.28 -11.31
CA ALA A 304 -19.68 -9.87 -12.63
C ALA A 304 -20.40 -10.98 -13.41
N ARG A 305 -20.20 -12.26 -13.05
CA ARG A 305 -20.91 -13.42 -13.61
C ARG A 305 -22.23 -13.73 -12.90
N GLY A 306 -22.53 -13.02 -11.81
CA GLY A 306 -23.66 -13.33 -10.95
C GLY A 306 -23.42 -14.55 -10.07
N ALA A 307 -22.15 -14.83 -9.73
CA ALA A 307 -21.81 -15.95 -8.84
C ALA A 307 -22.57 -15.85 -7.52
N ALA A 308 -23.02 -17.00 -7.00
CA ALA A 308 -23.76 -17.06 -5.74
C ALA A 308 -22.92 -16.48 -4.57
N SER A 309 -23.59 -15.84 -3.61
CA SER A 309 -22.92 -15.26 -2.43
C SER A 309 -22.10 -16.26 -1.63
N SER A 310 -22.50 -17.54 -1.62
CA SER A 310 -21.72 -18.62 -0.99
C SER A 310 -20.36 -18.82 -1.65
N ARG A 311 -20.27 -18.67 -2.98
CA ARG A 311 -19.02 -18.78 -3.72
C ARG A 311 -18.12 -17.57 -3.47
N LEU A 312 -18.69 -16.36 -3.50
CA LEU A 312 -17.94 -15.15 -3.13
C LEU A 312 -17.40 -15.24 -1.70
N ALA A 313 -18.18 -15.79 -0.76
CA ALA A 313 -17.71 -16.04 0.60
C ALA A 313 -16.56 -17.07 0.66
N THR A 314 -16.62 -18.14 -0.13
CA THR A 314 -15.50 -19.11 -0.24
C THR A 314 -14.24 -18.45 -0.78
N LEU A 315 -14.35 -17.62 -1.81
CA LEU A 315 -13.21 -16.90 -2.40
C LEU A 315 -12.63 -15.89 -1.41
N GLY A 316 -13.46 -15.11 -0.71
CA GLY A 316 -13.01 -14.19 0.34
C GLY A 316 -12.33 -14.91 1.51
N ALA A 317 -12.82 -16.08 1.92
CA ALA A 317 -12.14 -16.90 2.93
C ALA A 317 -10.78 -17.42 2.43
N ALA A 318 -10.69 -17.83 1.16
CA ALA A 318 -9.43 -18.25 0.55
C ALA A 318 -8.44 -17.09 0.43
N ARG A 319 -8.90 -15.87 0.12
CA ARG A 319 -8.10 -14.64 0.12
C ARG A 319 -7.54 -14.34 1.50
N ALA A 320 -8.38 -14.37 2.55
CA ALA A 320 -7.93 -14.17 3.93
C ALA A 320 -6.87 -15.20 4.34
N GLN A 321 -7.03 -16.48 3.93
CA GLN A 321 -6.04 -17.52 4.17
C GLN A 321 -4.74 -17.30 3.38
N LEU A 322 -4.82 -16.87 2.12
CA LEU A 322 -3.66 -16.52 1.30
C LEU A 322 -2.83 -15.42 1.97
N VAL A 323 -3.47 -14.32 2.34
CA VAL A 323 -2.85 -13.17 3.01
C VAL A 323 -2.18 -13.58 4.32
N ALA A 324 -2.89 -14.33 5.17
CA ALA A 324 -2.34 -14.84 6.42
C ALA A 324 -1.12 -15.76 6.20
N SER A 325 -1.20 -16.64 5.19
CA SER A 325 -0.12 -17.58 4.86
C SER A 325 1.10 -16.85 4.29
N LEU A 326 0.91 -15.82 3.47
CA LEU A 326 1.99 -15.00 2.93
C LEU A 326 2.69 -14.18 4.01
N ARG A 327 1.94 -13.62 4.98
CA ARG A 327 2.52 -12.92 6.14
C ARG A 327 3.34 -13.86 7.04
N ALA A 328 2.91 -15.11 7.20
CA ALA A 328 3.61 -16.12 8.00
C ALA A 328 4.76 -16.82 7.25
N ALA A 329 4.90 -16.61 5.94
CA ALA A 329 5.88 -17.32 5.12
C ALA A 329 7.29 -16.75 5.29
N ASN A 330 8.20 -17.61 5.75
CA ASN A 330 9.62 -17.28 5.93
C ASN A 330 10.49 -17.77 4.75
N THR A 331 9.92 -18.54 3.83
CA THR A 331 10.64 -19.16 2.70
C THR A 331 9.86 -19.03 1.40
N GLU A 332 10.57 -19.08 0.28
CA GLU A 332 9.95 -19.05 -1.06
C GLU A 332 9.03 -20.26 -1.30
N ALA A 333 9.38 -21.42 -0.74
CA ALA A 333 8.56 -22.63 -0.83
C ALA A 333 7.20 -22.45 -0.12
N GLN A 334 7.19 -21.83 1.06
CA GLN A 334 5.95 -21.52 1.79
C GLN A 334 5.08 -20.52 1.01
N ARG A 335 5.67 -19.47 0.43
CA ARG A 335 4.93 -18.51 -0.41
C ARG A 335 4.30 -19.19 -1.63
N THR A 336 5.09 -20.02 -2.33
CA THR A 336 4.62 -20.80 -3.49
C THR A 336 3.46 -21.73 -3.11
N ALA A 337 3.55 -22.40 -1.95
CA ALA A 337 2.49 -23.28 -1.45
C ALA A 337 1.21 -22.51 -1.10
N ALA A 338 1.33 -21.33 -0.49
CA ALA A 338 0.19 -20.46 -0.20
C ALA A 338 -0.55 -20.04 -1.49
N MET A 339 0.20 -19.57 -2.49
CA MET A 339 -0.35 -19.21 -3.80
C MET A 339 -0.98 -20.42 -4.50
N ALA A 340 -0.34 -21.60 -4.48
CA ALA A 340 -0.88 -22.81 -5.06
C ALA A 340 -2.20 -23.26 -4.40
N THR A 341 -2.30 -23.15 -3.07
CA THR A 341 -3.52 -23.47 -2.32
C THR A 341 -4.67 -22.55 -2.74
N TYR A 342 -4.42 -21.24 -2.81
CA TYR A 342 -5.41 -20.28 -3.29
C TYR A 342 -5.85 -20.58 -4.74
N ARG A 343 -4.89 -20.81 -5.65
CA ARG A 343 -5.20 -21.14 -7.05
C ARG A 343 -6.09 -22.37 -7.17
N ALA A 344 -5.85 -23.41 -6.36
CA ALA A 344 -6.65 -24.64 -6.39
C ALA A 344 -8.11 -24.37 -6.00
N VAL A 345 -8.36 -23.53 -5.00
CA VAL A 345 -9.73 -23.12 -4.61
C VAL A 345 -10.40 -22.35 -5.74
N VAL A 346 -9.72 -21.34 -6.31
CA VAL A 346 -10.28 -20.56 -7.42
C VAL A 346 -10.59 -21.43 -8.63
N GLN A 347 -9.72 -22.37 -8.98
CA GLN A 347 -9.95 -23.28 -10.11
C GLN A 347 -11.13 -24.21 -9.87
N ALA A 348 -11.32 -24.72 -8.65
CA ALA A 348 -12.48 -25.53 -8.30
C ALA A 348 -13.78 -24.73 -8.44
N GLU A 349 -13.81 -23.50 -7.90
CA GLU A 349 -14.97 -22.62 -8.02
C GLU A 349 -15.24 -22.18 -9.46
N LEU A 350 -14.19 -21.92 -10.24
CA LEU A 350 -14.32 -21.54 -11.65
C LEU A 350 -14.86 -22.70 -12.50
N SER A 351 -14.38 -23.92 -12.24
CA SER A 351 -14.88 -25.13 -12.91
C SER A 351 -16.36 -25.35 -12.60
N SER A 352 -16.75 -25.22 -11.33
CA SER A 352 -18.15 -25.32 -10.91
C SER A 352 -19.05 -24.24 -11.54
N GLU A 353 -18.53 -23.03 -11.74
CA GLU A 353 -19.31 -21.92 -12.27
C GLU A 353 -19.47 -21.97 -13.79
N THR A 354 -18.40 -22.34 -14.51
CA THR A 354 -18.35 -22.23 -15.97
C THR A 354 -18.60 -23.54 -16.68
N GLY A 355 -18.57 -24.68 -15.97
CA GLY A 355 -18.61 -26.02 -16.56
C GLY A 355 -17.33 -26.42 -17.30
N VAL A 356 -16.30 -25.56 -17.33
CA VAL A 356 -14.99 -25.90 -17.89
C VAL A 356 -14.30 -26.88 -16.96
N SER A 357 -13.73 -27.95 -17.52
CA SER A 357 -13.09 -28.99 -16.71
C SER A 357 -11.83 -28.45 -16.01
N ALA A 358 -11.53 -28.94 -14.81
CA ALA A 358 -10.29 -28.60 -14.11
C ALA A 358 -9.03 -28.93 -14.95
N THR A 359 -9.10 -29.97 -15.79
CA THR A 359 -8.05 -30.33 -16.74
C THR A 359 -7.82 -29.23 -17.78
N ASP A 360 -8.88 -28.73 -18.41
CA ASP A 360 -8.77 -27.66 -19.42
C ASP A 360 -8.27 -26.36 -18.81
N LEU A 361 -8.72 -26.02 -17.60
CA LEU A 361 -8.20 -24.88 -16.85
C LEU A 361 -6.71 -25.00 -16.54
N SER A 362 -6.24 -26.22 -16.21
CA SER A 362 -4.81 -26.48 -16.00
C SER A 362 -4.00 -26.39 -17.30
N ILE A 363 -4.53 -26.89 -18.43
CA ILE A 363 -3.89 -26.77 -19.74
C ILE A 363 -3.77 -25.29 -20.13
N ALA A 364 -4.84 -24.53 -19.94
CA ALA A 364 -4.86 -23.10 -20.25
C ALA A 364 -3.86 -22.31 -19.38
N ALA A 365 -3.77 -22.63 -18.09
CA ALA A 365 -2.75 -22.04 -17.22
C ALA A 365 -1.33 -22.38 -17.69
N ALA A 366 -1.07 -23.63 -18.10
CA ALA A 366 0.21 -24.07 -18.63
C ALA A 366 0.58 -23.39 -19.95
N ALA A 367 -0.41 -23.04 -20.79
CA ALA A 367 -0.18 -22.34 -22.06
C ALA A 367 0.47 -20.95 -21.87
N THR A 368 0.35 -20.36 -20.67
CA THR A 368 0.99 -19.06 -20.34
C THR A 368 2.49 -19.16 -20.00
N ALA A 369 3.07 -20.37 -19.93
CA ALA A 369 4.44 -20.59 -19.47
C ALA A 369 5.48 -19.85 -20.33
N THR A 370 5.34 -19.90 -21.66
CA THR A 370 6.26 -19.20 -22.59
C THR A 370 6.20 -17.68 -22.39
N ALA A 371 4.99 -17.13 -22.25
CA ALA A 371 4.81 -15.70 -21.98
C ALA A 371 5.44 -15.31 -20.64
N ARG A 372 5.30 -16.15 -19.60
CA ARG A 372 5.92 -15.91 -18.28
C ARG A 372 7.44 -15.91 -18.36
N THR A 373 8.04 -16.84 -19.11
CA THR A 373 9.50 -16.88 -19.32
C THR A 373 9.99 -15.61 -20.03
N ALA A 374 9.28 -15.17 -21.06
CA ALA A 374 9.59 -13.93 -21.76
C ALA A 374 9.48 -12.71 -20.83
N LEU A 375 8.42 -12.64 -20.01
CA LEU A 375 8.25 -11.60 -18.99
C LEU A 375 9.44 -11.53 -18.06
N MET A 376 9.87 -12.65 -17.47
CA MET A 376 11.01 -12.67 -16.54
C MET A 376 12.31 -12.23 -17.22
N ALA A 377 12.55 -12.64 -18.46
CA ALA A 377 13.71 -12.18 -19.22
C ALA A 377 13.68 -10.65 -19.43
N SER A 378 12.54 -10.10 -19.81
CA SER A 378 12.36 -8.65 -19.99
C SER A 378 12.47 -7.87 -18.68
N VAL A 379 11.92 -8.37 -17.57
CA VAL A 379 12.06 -7.76 -16.24
C VAL A 379 13.51 -7.75 -15.78
N ASN A 380 14.25 -8.84 -15.99
CA ASN A 380 15.67 -8.91 -15.62
C ASN A 380 16.52 -7.90 -16.43
N ALA A 381 16.18 -7.69 -17.70
CA ALA A 381 16.83 -6.71 -18.57
C ALA A 381 16.34 -5.27 -18.38
N ALA A 382 15.26 -5.04 -17.61
CA ALA A 382 14.67 -3.72 -17.46
C ALA A 382 15.60 -2.75 -16.72
N SER A 383 15.71 -1.53 -17.24
CA SER A 383 16.47 -0.42 -16.66
C SER A 383 15.61 0.60 -15.91
N SER A 384 14.28 0.52 -16.04
CA SER A 384 13.32 1.38 -15.35
C SER A 384 12.04 0.63 -14.97
N GLY A 385 11.25 1.22 -14.07
CA GLY A 385 9.91 0.70 -13.73
C GLY A 385 8.95 0.67 -14.92
N GLU A 386 9.00 1.67 -15.78
CA GLU A 386 8.14 1.74 -16.97
C GLU A 386 8.44 0.61 -17.98
N ALA A 387 9.71 0.20 -18.09
CA ALA A 387 10.11 -0.96 -18.88
C ALA A 387 9.54 -2.27 -18.31
N VAL A 388 9.47 -2.39 -16.97
CA VAL A 388 8.78 -3.51 -16.31
C VAL A 388 7.29 -3.52 -16.62
N ALA A 389 6.61 -2.36 -16.56
CA ALA A 389 5.20 -2.25 -16.91
C ALA A 389 4.93 -2.64 -18.37
N SER A 390 5.80 -2.21 -19.29
CA SER A 390 5.70 -2.54 -20.72
C SER A 390 5.89 -4.04 -20.99
N ALA A 391 6.81 -4.67 -20.26
CA ALA A 391 7.00 -6.12 -20.28
C ALA A 391 5.75 -6.85 -19.77
N LEU A 392 5.12 -6.34 -18.72
CA LEU A 392 3.89 -6.90 -18.16
C LEU A 392 2.69 -6.75 -19.12
N ALA A 393 2.55 -5.61 -19.78
CA ALA A 393 1.52 -5.41 -20.80
C ALA A 393 1.68 -6.44 -21.95
N THR A 394 2.91 -6.64 -22.42
CA THR A 394 3.24 -7.66 -23.44
C THR A 394 2.87 -9.07 -22.97
N TYR A 395 3.15 -9.38 -21.70
CA TYR A 395 2.78 -10.64 -21.08
C TYR A 395 1.26 -10.87 -21.10
N TYR A 396 0.45 -9.89 -20.68
CA TYR A 396 -1.00 -10.05 -20.63
C TYR A 396 -1.59 -10.31 -22.02
N THR A 397 -1.16 -9.57 -23.04
CA THR A 397 -1.57 -9.81 -24.43
C THR A 397 -1.25 -11.24 -24.90
N ALA A 398 -0.03 -11.72 -24.62
CA ALA A 398 0.39 -13.06 -24.99
C ALA A 398 -0.35 -14.15 -24.18
N ALA A 399 -0.58 -13.93 -22.89
CA ALA A 399 -1.29 -14.85 -22.01
C ALA A 399 -2.77 -14.96 -22.39
N GLU A 400 -3.45 -13.84 -22.68
CA GLU A 400 -4.83 -13.82 -23.15
C GLU A 400 -5.00 -14.57 -24.47
N THR A 401 -4.07 -14.37 -25.41
CA THR A 401 -4.04 -15.10 -26.69
C THR A 401 -3.87 -16.61 -26.47
N ALA A 402 -2.92 -17.00 -25.61
CA ALA A 402 -2.66 -18.41 -25.32
C ALA A 402 -3.85 -19.08 -24.62
N VAL A 403 -4.44 -18.44 -23.62
CA VAL A 403 -5.57 -18.98 -22.86
C VAL A 403 -6.83 -19.08 -23.73
N SER A 404 -7.13 -18.05 -24.53
CA SER A 404 -8.32 -18.04 -25.40
C SER A 404 -8.28 -19.11 -26.49
N SER A 405 -7.08 -19.60 -26.85
CA SER A 405 -6.92 -20.74 -27.75
C SER A 405 -7.29 -22.09 -27.12
N THR A 406 -7.35 -22.16 -25.79
CA THR A 406 -7.64 -23.38 -25.02
C THR A 406 -9.05 -23.37 -24.43
N VAL A 407 -9.50 -22.23 -23.90
CA VAL A 407 -10.80 -22.08 -23.25
C VAL A 407 -11.59 -20.99 -23.96
N SER A 408 -12.71 -21.36 -24.59
CA SER A 408 -13.57 -20.45 -25.34
C SER A 408 -14.45 -19.55 -24.47
N ALA A 409 -14.63 -19.91 -23.20
CA ALA A 409 -15.31 -19.07 -22.23
C ALA A 409 -14.41 -17.89 -21.85
N GLU A 410 -14.60 -16.74 -22.51
CA GLU A 410 -13.81 -15.51 -22.32
C GLU A 410 -13.65 -15.12 -20.84
N ALA A 411 -14.70 -15.34 -20.06
CA ALA A 411 -14.69 -15.05 -18.63
C ALA A 411 -13.78 -16.03 -17.84
N ALA A 412 -13.79 -17.32 -18.18
CA ALA A 412 -12.84 -18.28 -17.61
C ALA A 412 -11.40 -17.94 -18.03
N ALA A 413 -11.22 -17.48 -19.27
CA ALA A 413 -9.91 -17.05 -19.76
C ALA A 413 -9.33 -15.91 -18.92
N ARG A 414 -10.14 -14.89 -18.57
CA ARG A 414 -9.72 -13.76 -17.72
C ARG A 414 -9.26 -14.21 -16.33
N VAL A 415 -9.99 -15.11 -15.68
CA VAL A 415 -9.59 -15.65 -14.37
C VAL A 415 -8.30 -16.48 -14.46
N VAL A 416 -8.15 -17.30 -15.50
CA VAL A 416 -6.92 -18.09 -15.72
C VAL A 416 -5.70 -17.18 -15.92
N VAL A 417 -5.85 -16.09 -16.67
CA VAL A 417 -4.79 -15.09 -16.88
C VAL A 417 -4.44 -14.36 -15.57
N LEU A 418 -5.41 -14.07 -14.69
CA LEU A 418 -5.11 -13.51 -13.36
C LEU A 418 -4.34 -14.53 -12.50
N LEU A 419 -4.79 -15.79 -12.48
CA LEU A 419 -4.14 -16.86 -11.70
C LEU A 419 -2.71 -17.17 -12.14
N SER A 420 -2.37 -16.94 -13.41
CA SER A 420 -1.02 -17.17 -13.93
C SER A 420 -0.01 -16.08 -13.53
N THR A 421 -0.47 -15.01 -12.87
CA THR A 421 0.38 -13.92 -12.34
C THR A 421 0.63 -13.97 -10.83
N LEU A 422 -0.17 -14.73 -10.09
CA LEU A 422 0.28 -15.30 -8.82
C LEU A 422 1.51 -16.17 -9.10
#